data_AF-A0A1R0X6A3-F1
#
_entry.id   AF-A0A1R0X6A3-F1
#
_cell.length_a   1.000
_cell.length_b   1.000
_cell.length_c   1.000
_cell.angle_alpha   90.00
_cell.angle_beta   90.00
_cell.angle_gamma   90.00
#
_symmetry.space_group_name_H-M   'P 1'
#
loop_
_entity.id
_entity.type
_entity.pdbx_description
1 polymer ?
#
loop_
_entity_poly.entity_id
_entity_poly.type
_entity_poly.pdbx_seq_one_letter_code
_entity_poly.pdbx_strand_id
1 'polypeptide(L)'
;MDGNIDLDLDINLLDLDPAVKVLKMIYSFESWPNLLKLADTFFNRITQIYNNYTHNNELELKHQRPLIYYYGYSLLMLGLAHKEIENYDKARTYIKAYSDLSWFKGLDAEGLNEVAYYKYISEPNLLEVEVLSGNIQFIDRYVSFLLSNSKEVLPGLITLLKAATNFDLNIESHLALFSNRISKFEDTAADEIIINSYQETFFINMIRYKTKIQDYNTAIKYSMKLLDSAEVTNSDKIFKQAVVYFESLRSCADATQIKDFEEKIINFKERVESL
;
A
#
# COMPACT_ATOMS: atom_id res chain seq x y z
N MET A 1 -9.22 7.74 13.94
CA MET A 1 -8.20 8.37 14.79
C MET A 1 -7.02 8.65 13.90
N ASP A 2 -6.77 9.92 13.55
CA ASP A 2 -5.49 10.32 12.97
C ASP A 2 -4.49 10.35 14.11
N GLY A 3 -3.95 9.17 14.42
CA GLY A 3 -2.89 8.96 15.40
C GLY A 3 -1.58 9.45 14.81
N ASN A 4 -1.40 10.77 14.73
CA ASN A 4 -0.08 11.35 14.56
C ASN A 4 0.67 11.17 15.89
N ILE A 5 1.13 9.94 16.13
CA ILE A 5 2.06 9.64 17.21
C ILE A 5 3.37 10.28 16.78
N ASP A 6 3.67 11.49 17.25
CA ASP A 6 5.01 12.06 17.08
C ASP A 6 5.97 11.18 17.90
N LEU A 7 6.67 10.26 17.21
CA LEU A 7 7.66 9.42 17.84
C LEU A 7 8.95 10.24 17.98
N ASP A 8 9.20 10.72 19.19
CA ASP A 8 10.49 11.29 19.59
C ASP A 8 11.52 10.17 19.86
N LEU A 9 11.70 9.31 18.86
CA LEU A 9 12.64 8.20 18.88
C LEU A 9 13.90 8.59 18.09
N ASP A 10 15.05 8.56 18.76
CA ASP A 10 16.34 8.67 18.08
C ASP A 10 16.81 7.29 17.59
N ILE A 11 16.58 7.01 16.30
CA ILE A 11 16.97 5.75 15.65
C ILE A 11 18.49 5.54 15.62
N ASN A 12 19.30 6.57 15.85
CA ASN A 12 20.75 6.44 15.92
C ASN A 12 21.23 5.73 17.20
N LEU A 13 20.42 5.74 18.25
CA LEU A 13 20.74 5.07 19.51
C LEU A 13 20.49 3.55 19.46
N LEU A 14 19.84 3.07 18.40
CA LEU A 14 19.54 1.66 18.21
C LEU A 14 20.65 0.96 17.41
N ASP A 15 20.84 -0.33 17.65
CA ASP A 15 21.57 -1.17 16.69
C ASP A 15 20.79 -1.28 15.36
N LEU A 16 21.47 -1.69 14.29
CA LEU A 16 20.88 -1.67 12.94
C LEU A 16 19.65 -2.59 12.80
N ASP A 17 19.67 -3.77 13.43
CA ASP A 17 18.54 -4.71 13.37
C ASP A 17 17.29 -4.21 14.13
N PRO A 18 17.39 -3.73 15.39
CA PRO A 18 16.28 -3.04 16.04
C PRO A 18 15.76 -1.82 15.27
N ALA A 19 16.65 -1.02 14.66
CA ALA A 19 16.26 0.12 13.83
C ALA A 19 15.38 -0.32 12.65
N VAL A 20 15.73 -1.41 11.96
CA VAL A 20 14.89 -1.97 10.88
C VAL A 20 13.52 -2.42 11.42
N LYS A 21 13.46 -3.03 12.60
CA LYS A 21 12.18 -3.44 13.22
C LYS A 21 11.29 -2.24 13.51
N VAL A 22 11.86 -1.14 14.00
CA VAL A 22 11.15 0.12 14.19
C VAL A 22 10.60 0.63 12.86
N LEU A 23 11.41 0.69 11.80
CA LEU A 23 10.93 1.15 10.48
C LEU A 23 9.77 0.30 9.96
N LYS A 24 9.83 -1.05 10.11
CA LYS A 24 8.72 -1.96 9.77
C LYS A 24 7.45 -1.65 10.57
N MET A 25 7.59 -1.39 11.86
CA MET A 25 6.49 -1.06 12.74
C MET A 25 5.84 0.26 12.34
N ILE A 26 6.63 1.32 12.09
CA ILE A 26 6.12 2.62 11.65
C ILE A 26 5.43 2.51 10.29
N TYR A 27 5.99 1.72 9.36
CA TYR A 27 5.35 1.39 8.09
C TYR A 27 3.98 0.73 8.29
N SER A 28 3.88 -0.25 9.20
CA SER A 28 2.60 -0.93 9.49
C SER A 28 1.54 -0.03 10.13
N PHE A 29 1.95 1.06 10.77
CA PHE A 29 1.06 2.09 11.31
C PHE A 29 0.74 3.19 10.30
N GLU A 30 1.24 3.10 9.06
CA GLU A 30 1.02 4.08 7.99
C GLU A 30 1.43 5.51 8.38
N SER A 31 2.39 5.65 9.31
CA SER A 31 2.85 6.95 9.79
C SER A 31 3.96 7.48 8.88
N TRP A 32 3.58 7.93 7.69
CA TRP A 32 4.51 8.33 6.63
C TRP A 32 5.48 9.46 7.02
N PRO A 33 5.05 10.53 7.74
CA PRO A 33 5.98 11.58 8.17
C PRO A 33 7.08 11.04 9.10
N ASN A 34 6.72 10.18 10.05
CA ASN A 34 7.69 9.55 10.94
C ASN A 34 8.58 8.55 10.20
N LEU A 35 8.00 7.77 9.27
CA LEU A 35 8.77 6.83 8.47
C LEU A 35 9.84 7.55 7.65
N LEU A 36 9.48 8.67 7.01
CA LEU A 36 10.42 9.51 6.26
C LEU A 36 11.54 10.03 7.15
N LYS A 37 11.21 10.63 8.31
CA LYS A 37 12.20 11.17 9.26
C LYS A 37 13.18 10.09 9.73
N LEU A 38 12.66 8.95 10.17
CA LEU A 38 13.47 7.87 10.73
C LEU A 38 14.26 7.13 9.65
N ALA A 39 13.67 6.87 8.48
CA ALA A 39 14.36 6.21 7.37
C ALA A 39 15.48 7.08 6.78
N ASP A 40 15.29 8.40 6.69
CA ASP A 40 16.33 9.34 6.25
C ASP A 40 17.50 9.38 7.24
N THR A 41 17.18 9.51 8.53
CA THR A 41 18.18 9.45 9.61
C THR A 41 18.97 8.15 9.57
N PHE A 42 18.28 7.02 9.41
CA PHE A 42 18.89 5.70 9.30
C PHE A 42 19.76 5.59 8.04
N PHE A 43 19.28 6.04 6.88
CA PHE A 43 20.04 6.06 5.63
C PHE A 43 21.34 6.87 5.75
N ASN A 44 21.28 8.05 6.36
CA ASN A 44 22.44 8.91 6.59
C ASN A 44 23.49 8.20 7.47
N ARG A 45 23.04 7.54 8.55
CA ARG A 45 23.92 6.76 9.43
C ARG A 45 24.55 5.57 8.70
N ILE A 46 23.79 4.78 7.94
CA ILE A 46 24.34 3.65 7.17
C ILE A 46 25.36 4.15 6.14
N THR A 47 25.08 5.28 5.48
CA THR A 47 25.99 5.90 4.52
C THR A 47 27.30 6.33 5.17
N GLN A 48 27.26 6.90 6.38
CA GLN A 48 28.47 7.23 7.15
C GLN A 48 29.29 5.98 7.51
N ILE A 49 28.64 4.92 8.01
CA ILE A 49 29.30 3.65 8.33
C ILE A 49 29.96 3.07 7.07
N TYR A 50 29.25 3.06 5.94
CA TYR A 50 29.78 2.58 4.67
C TYR A 50 30.98 3.41 4.21
N ASN A 51 30.88 4.74 4.26
CA ASN A 51 31.98 5.61 3.87
C ASN A 51 33.22 5.33 4.73
N ASN A 52 33.08 5.22 6.06
CA ASN A 52 34.20 4.88 6.96
C ASN A 52 34.82 3.53 6.60
N TYR A 53 34.00 2.51 6.35
CA TYR A 53 34.47 1.20 5.91
C TYR A 53 35.29 1.29 4.62
N THR A 54 34.82 2.05 3.63
CA THR A 54 35.55 2.18 2.35
C THR A 54 36.87 2.95 2.45
N HIS A 55 37.06 3.78 3.47
CA HIS A 55 38.29 4.54 3.69
C HIS A 55 39.29 3.78 4.57
N ASN A 56 38.81 3.12 5.63
CA ASN A 56 39.67 2.52 6.66
C ASN A 56 39.79 0.99 6.53
N ASN A 57 39.00 0.36 5.66
CA ASN A 57 38.84 -1.11 5.54
C ASN A 57 38.43 -1.80 6.85
N GLU A 58 37.90 -1.05 7.81
CA GLU A 58 37.44 -1.56 9.09
C GLU A 58 35.93 -1.31 9.22
N LEU A 59 35.17 -2.39 9.45
CA LEU A 59 33.77 -2.28 9.87
C LEU A 59 33.76 -2.11 11.38
N GLU A 60 33.39 -0.93 11.85
CA GLU A 60 33.36 -0.59 13.28
C GLU A 60 32.29 -1.37 14.07
N LEU A 61 31.34 -2.02 13.38
CA LEU A 61 30.15 -2.61 13.99
C LEU A 61 29.94 -4.07 13.57
N LYS A 62 29.73 -4.96 14.55
CA LYS A 62 29.17 -6.29 14.30
C LYS A 62 27.67 -6.15 14.05
N HIS A 63 27.22 -6.53 12.86
CA HIS A 63 25.82 -6.53 12.46
C HIS A 63 25.40 -7.92 11.96
N GLN A 64 24.12 -8.27 12.09
CA GLN A 64 23.63 -9.62 11.78
C GLN A 64 23.54 -9.89 10.27
N ARG A 65 23.47 -8.83 9.46
CA ARG A 65 23.34 -8.89 8.00
C ARG A 65 24.39 -8.03 7.31
N PRO A 66 24.73 -8.26 6.03
CA PRO A 66 25.64 -7.38 5.28
C PRO A 66 25.18 -5.92 5.28
N LEU A 67 26.10 -4.96 5.28
CA LEU A 67 25.77 -3.52 5.36
C LEU A 67 24.82 -3.05 4.23
N ILE A 68 24.96 -3.64 3.04
CA ILE A 68 24.08 -3.41 1.88
C ILE A 68 22.60 -3.69 2.19
N TYR A 69 22.30 -4.66 3.06
CA TYR A 69 20.93 -4.92 3.48
C TYR A 69 20.30 -3.67 4.11
N TYR A 70 20.97 -3.07 5.09
CA TYR A 70 20.43 -1.89 5.78
C TYR A 70 20.39 -0.66 4.85
N TYR A 71 21.38 -0.53 3.96
CA TYR A 71 21.44 0.54 2.97
C TYR A 71 20.24 0.47 2.02
N GLY A 72 20.05 -0.68 1.35
CA GLY A 72 18.92 -0.90 0.46
C GLY A 72 17.58 -0.79 1.19
N TYR A 73 17.50 -1.25 2.44
CA TYR A 73 16.26 -1.20 3.22
C TYR A 73 15.83 0.23 3.53
N SER A 74 16.78 1.09 3.89
CA SER A 74 16.50 2.51 4.15
C SER A 74 16.01 3.23 2.89
N LEU A 75 16.62 2.97 1.73
CA LEU A 75 16.16 3.48 0.43
C LEU A 75 14.78 2.94 0.06
N LEU A 76 14.51 1.66 0.30
CA LEU A 76 13.20 1.05 0.07
C LEU A 76 12.12 1.75 0.90
N MET A 77 12.35 1.95 2.20
CA MET A 77 11.39 2.64 3.08
C MET A 77 11.14 4.08 2.63
N LEU A 78 12.18 4.82 2.23
CA LEU A 78 12.04 6.17 1.69
C LEU A 78 11.22 6.18 0.39
N GLY A 79 11.50 5.23 -0.52
CA GLY A 79 10.76 5.08 -1.77
C GLY A 79 9.28 4.78 -1.55
N LEU A 80 8.97 3.82 -0.67
CA LEU A 80 7.59 3.46 -0.33
C LEU A 80 6.87 4.61 0.37
N ALA A 81 7.49 5.26 1.36
CA ALA A 81 6.86 6.38 2.06
C ALA A 81 6.56 7.54 1.12
N HIS A 82 7.48 7.89 0.21
CA HIS A 82 7.23 8.91 -0.80
C HIS A 82 6.13 8.53 -1.79
N LYS A 83 5.98 7.25 -2.14
CA LYS A 83 4.85 6.76 -2.95
C LYS A 83 3.52 6.99 -2.22
N GLU A 84 3.43 6.63 -0.95
CA GLU A 84 2.18 6.74 -0.17
C GLU A 84 1.75 8.19 0.09
N ILE A 85 2.70 9.14 0.15
CA ILE A 85 2.39 10.58 0.20
C ILE A 85 2.34 11.25 -1.19
N GLU A 86 2.20 10.44 -2.25
CA GLU A 86 2.05 10.88 -3.65
C GLU A 86 3.21 11.75 -4.21
N ASN A 87 4.39 11.69 -3.58
CA ASN A 87 5.61 12.31 -4.09
C ASN A 87 6.35 11.35 -5.04
N TYR A 88 5.76 11.12 -6.20
CA TYR A 88 6.22 10.11 -7.14
C TYR A 88 7.61 10.37 -7.72
N ASP A 89 8.04 11.63 -7.82
CA ASP A 89 9.39 11.98 -8.29
C ASP A 89 10.47 11.50 -7.31
N LYS A 90 10.28 11.76 -6.01
CA LYS A 90 11.19 11.25 -4.98
C LYS A 90 11.10 9.73 -4.86
N ALA A 91 9.89 9.16 -4.91
CA ALA A 91 9.71 7.71 -4.90
C ALA A 91 10.53 7.04 -6.02
N ARG A 92 10.40 7.53 -7.27
CA ARG A 92 11.22 7.08 -8.42
C ARG A 92 12.72 7.18 -8.15
N THR A 93 13.16 8.28 -7.56
CA THR A 93 14.58 8.52 -7.27
C THR A 93 15.14 7.46 -6.32
N TYR A 94 14.44 7.20 -5.21
CA TYR A 94 14.86 6.17 -4.25
C TYR A 94 14.75 4.75 -4.81
N ILE A 95 13.70 4.44 -5.58
CA ILE A 95 13.53 3.14 -6.24
C ILE A 95 14.69 2.86 -7.19
N LYS A 96 15.05 3.83 -8.02
CA LYS A 96 16.22 3.70 -8.90
C LYS A 96 17.51 3.56 -8.12
N ALA A 97 17.66 4.26 -7.00
CA ALA A 97 18.86 4.17 -6.16
C ALA A 97 19.11 2.76 -5.60
N TYR A 98 18.06 2.02 -5.20
CA TYR A 98 18.22 0.64 -4.74
C TYR A 98 18.11 -0.42 -5.87
N SER A 99 17.69 -0.04 -7.08
CA SER A 99 17.53 -0.97 -8.21
C SER A 99 18.84 -1.62 -8.68
N ASP A 100 19.97 -0.96 -8.43
CA ASP A 100 21.30 -1.50 -8.66
C ASP A 100 22.25 -1.08 -7.54
N LEU A 101 22.55 -2.05 -6.66
CA LEU A 101 23.51 -1.91 -5.56
C LEU A 101 24.79 -2.72 -5.83
N SER A 102 25.04 -3.14 -7.07
CA SER A 102 26.24 -3.93 -7.43
C SER A 102 27.56 -3.18 -7.23
N TRP A 103 27.50 -1.85 -7.11
CA TRP A 103 28.64 -0.98 -6.83
C TRP A 103 29.09 -1.00 -5.36
N PHE A 104 28.31 -1.60 -4.46
CA PHE A 104 28.62 -1.64 -3.03
C PHE A 104 29.90 -2.45 -2.78
N LYS A 105 30.85 -1.91 -2.00
CA LYS A 105 32.10 -2.61 -1.69
C LYS A 105 31.91 -3.68 -0.60
N GLY A 106 32.73 -4.73 -0.64
CA GLY A 106 32.74 -5.78 0.39
C GLY A 106 31.62 -6.81 0.25
N LEU A 107 31.08 -6.99 -0.97
CA LEU A 107 30.03 -7.99 -1.23
C LEU A 107 30.58 -9.41 -1.15
N ASP A 108 30.06 -10.15 -0.19
CA ASP A 108 30.17 -11.61 -0.11
C ASP A 108 28.92 -12.27 -0.72
N ALA A 109 28.75 -13.59 -0.54
CA ALA A 109 27.60 -14.32 -1.07
C ALA A 109 26.26 -13.78 -0.54
N GLU A 110 26.19 -13.39 0.74
CA GLU A 110 24.98 -12.80 1.32
C GLU A 110 24.73 -11.40 0.76
N GLY A 111 25.76 -10.58 0.61
CA GLY A 111 25.66 -9.26 -0.01
C GLY A 111 25.17 -9.32 -1.45
N LEU A 112 25.66 -10.28 -2.25
CA LEU A 112 25.18 -10.51 -3.62
C LEU A 112 23.70 -10.94 -3.66
N ASN A 113 23.24 -11.73 -2.68
CA ASN A 113 21.82 -12.06 -2.56
C ASN A 113 20.97 -10.81 -2.28
N GLU A 114 21.46 -9.89 -1.46
CA GLU A 114 20.77 -8.61 -1.20
C GLU A 114 20.73 -7.73 -2.46
N VAL A 115 21.81 -7.66 -3.27
CA VAL A 115 21.77 -6.98 -4.58
C VAL A 115 20.66 -7.54 -5.47
N ALA A 116 20.60 -8.88 -5.58
CA ALA A 116 19.61 -9.55 -6.41
C ALA A 116 18.17 -9.29 -5.89
N TYR A 117 17.99 -9.30 -4.57
CA TYR A 117 16.71 -9.00 -3.92
C TYR A 117 16.24 -7.58 -4.22
N TYR A 118 17.08 -6.56 -3.99
CA TYR A 118 16.70 -5.17 -4.21
C TYR A 118 16.41 -4.86 -5.68
N LYS A 119 17.21 -5.44 -6.59
CA LYS A 119 16.94 -5.38 -8.03
C LYS A 119 15.58 -5.98 -8.37
N TYR A 120 15.28 -7.18 -7.86
CA TYR A 120 14.02 -7.86 -8.12
C TYR A 120 12.80 -7.05 -7.65
N ILE A 121 12.83 -6.50 -6.44
CA ILE A 121 11.68 -5.73 -5.90
C ILE A 121 11.58 -4.32 -6.48
N SER A 122 12.66 -3.77 -7.06
CA SER A 122 12.64 -2.42 -7.64
C SER A 122 11.73 -2.30 -8.85
N GLU A 123 11.66 -3.36 -9.67
CA GLU A 123 10.87 -3.37 -10.89
C GLU A 123 9.36 -3.20 -10.62
N PRO A 124 8.70 -4.03 -9.79
CA PRO A 124 7.28 -3.85 -9.50
C PRO A 124 6.98 -2.54 -8.77
N ASN A 125 7.85 -2.10 -7.86
CA ASN A 125 7.69 -0.81 -7.18
C ASN A 125 7.78 0.37 -8.16
N LEU A 126 8.67 0.29 -9.15
CA LEU A 126 8.77 1.31 -10.19
C LEU A 126 7.51 1.31 -11.05
N LEU A 127 7.05 0.14 -11.53
CA LEU A 127 5.82 0.03 -12.32
C LEU A 127 4.61 0.62 -11.58
N GLU A 128 4.50 0.36 -10.27
CA GLU A 128 3.44 0.92 -9.43
C GLU A 128 3.50 2.46 -9.41
N VAL A 129 4.68 3.05 -9.20
CA VAL A 129 4.87 4.50 -9.22
C VAL A 129 4.60 5.10 -10.61
N GLU A 130 5.01 4.44 -11.69
CA GLU A 130 4.71 4.91 -13.04
C GLU A 130 3.19 4.97 -13.29
N VAL A 131 2.46 3.92 -12.92
CA VAL A 131 0.99 3.87 -13.05
C VAL A 131 0.32 4.94 -12.20
N LEU A 132 0.71 5.07 -10.92
CA LEU A 132 0.14 6.06 -10.00
C LEU A 132 0.45 7.50 -10.42
N SER A 133 1.58 7.74 -11.08
CA SER A 133 1.97 9.08 -11.57
C SER A 133 1.40 9.43 -12.94
N GLY A 134 0.56 8.58 -13.53
CA GLY A 134 -0.15 8.86 -14.78
C GLY A 134 0.61 8.45 -16.04
N ASN A 135 1.69 7.70 -15.93
CA ASN A 135 2.43 7.17 -17.07
C ASN A 135 1.71 5.92 -17.61
N ILE A 136 0.56 6.14 -18.25
CA ILE A 136 -0.40 5.12 -18.69
C ILE A 136 0.20 4.04 -19.60
N GLN A 137 1.28 4.34 -20.31
CA GLN A 137 2.01 3.38 -21.14
C GLN A 137 2.55 2.16 -20.35
N PHE A 138 2.66 2.27 -19.02
CA PHE A 138 3.10 1.17 -18.15
C PHE A 138 1.95 0.28 -17.65
N ILE A 139 0.67 0.63 -17.90
CA ILE A 139 -0.49 -0.12 -17.39
C ILE A 139 -0.47 -1.58 -17.85
N ASP A 140 -0.27 -1.86 -19.14
CA ASP A 140 -0.30 -3.23 -19.65
C ASP A 140 0.85 -4.09 -19.08
N ARG A 141 2.02 -3.47 -18.88
CA ARG A 141 3.16 -4.11 -18.23
C ARG A 141 2.88 -4.41 -16.76
N TYR A 142 2.25 -3.47 -16.06
CA TYR A 142 1.83 -3.66 -14.67
C TYR A 142 0.77 -4.77 -14.55
N VAL A 143 -0.23 -4.79 -15.44
CA VAL A 143 -1.24 -5.85 -15.50
C VAL A 143 -0.61 -7.22 -15.75
N SER A 144 0.36 -7.30 -16.67
CA SER A 144 1.12 -8.53 -16.94
C SER A 144 1.90 -9.01 -15.71
N PHE A 145 2.47 -8.08 -14.95
CA PHE A 145 3.11 -8.38 -13.67
C PHE A 145 2.10 -8.97 -12.67
N LEU A 146 0.93 -8.35 -12.50
CA LEU A 146 -0.11 -8.84 -11.58
C LEU A 146 -0.64 -10.22 -11.96
N LEU A 147 -0.84 -10.49 -13.26
CA LEU A 147 -1.27 -11.80 -13.74
C LEU A 147 -0.27 -12.91 -13.39
N SER A 148 1.02 -12.57 -13.32
CA SER A 148 2.10 -13.50 -12.98
C SER A 148 2.35 -13.63 -11.47
N ASN A 149 1.79 -12.74 -10.65
CA ASN A 149 2.09 -12.62 -9.22
C ASN A 149 0.80 -12.55 -8.39
N SER A 150 0.22 -13.71 -8.07
CA SER A 150 -1.10 -13.81 -7.42
C SER A 150 -1.22 -13.07 -6.08
N LYS A 151 -0.12 -12.98 -5.32
CA LYS A 151 -0.08 -12.28 -4.01
C LYS A 151 -0.19 -10.75 -4.15
N GLU A 152 0.17 -10.22 -5.31
CA GLU A 152 0.19 -8.78 -5.59
C GLU A 152 -1.12 -8.29 -6.21
N VAL A 153 -2.05 -9.19 -6.55
CA VAL A 153 -3.25 -8.83 -7.32
C VAL A 153 -4.13 -7.83 -6.60
N LEU A 154 -4.46 -8.07 -5.32
CA LEU A 154 -5.34 -7.16 -4.57
C LEU A 154 -4.74 -5.75 -4.40
N PRO A 155 -3.50 -5.58 -3.88
CA PRO A 155 -2.87 -4.26 -3.82
C PRO A 155 -2.68 -3.64 -5.21
N GLY A 156 -2.34 -4.44 -6.22
CA GLY A 156 -2.17 -3.92 -7.58
C GLY A 156 -3.46 -3.44 -8.25
N LEU A 157 -4.58 -4.10 -7.99
CA LEU A 157 -5.90 -3.64 -8.46
C LEU A 157 -6.28 -2.30 -7.81
N ILE A 158 -5.96 -2.11 -6.53
CA ILE A 158 -6.14 -0.81 -5.86
C ILE A 158 -5.36 0.29 -6.59
N THR A 159 -4.09 0.02 -6.94
CA THR A 159 -3.27 0.95 -7.72
C THR A 159 -3.88 1.28 -9.07
N LEU A 160 -4.35 0.28 -9.82
CA LEU A 160 -5.02 0.49 -11.10
C LEU A 160 -6.28 1.35 -10.96
N LEU A 161 -7.12 1.09 -9.96
CA LEU A 161 -8.34 1.85 -9.71
C LEU A 161 -8.04 3.31 -9.30
N LYS A 162 -7.02 3.52 -8.46
CA LYS A 162 -6.55 4.87 -8.09
C LYS A 162 -6.11 5.64 -9.34
N ALA A 163 -5.23 5.05 -10.15
CA ALA A 163 -4.76 5.68 -11.38
C ALA A 163 -5.91 5.95 -12.37
N ALA A 164 -6.78 4.96 -12.60
CA ALA A 164 -7.93 5.12 -13.48
C ALA A 164 -8.88 6.24 -13.02
N THR A 165 -9.10 6.32 -11.71
CA THR A 165 -9.90 7.40 -11.13
C THR A 165 -9.21 8.75 -11.25
N ASN A 166 -7.90 8.86 -11.03
CA ASN A 166 -7.19 10.13 -11.06
C ASN A 166 -6.99 10.68 -12.49
N PHE A 167 -6.87 9.79 -13.49
CA PHE A 167 -6.55 10.16 -14.87
C PHE A 167 -7.67 9.86 -15.88
N ASP A 168 -8.90 9.63 -15.42
CA ASP A 168 -10.08 9.43 -16.28
C ASP A 168 -9.93 8.23 -17.26
N LEU A 169 -9.30 7.15 -16.81
CA LEU A 169 -9.02 5.99 -17.66
C LEU A 169 -10.14 4.96 -17.54
N ASN A 170 -10.53 4.35 -18.66
CA ASN A 170 -11.37 3.16 -18.66
C ASN A 170 -10.49 1.91 -18.60
N ILE A 171 -10.58 1.16 -17.50
CA ILE A 171 -9.82 -0.06 -17.25
C ILE A 171 -10.73 -1.31 -17.15
N GLU A 172 -11.97 -1.25 -17.65
CA GLU A 172 -12.92 -2.37 -17.59
C GLU A 172 -12.36 -3.65 -18.19
N SER A 173 -11.69 -3.55 -19.35
CA SER A 173 -11.04 -4.69 -20.00
C SER A 173 -9.93 -5.30 -19.15
N HIS A 174 -9.17 -4.47 -18.42
CA HIS A 174 -8.12 -4.94 -17.52
C HIS A 174 -8.70 -5.59 -16.28
N LEU A 175 -9.75 -5.01 -15.67
CA LEU A 175 -10.45 -5.59 -14.52
C LEU A 175 -11.08 -6.96 -14.86
N ALA A 176 -11.60 -7.12 -16.08
CA ALA A 176 -12.18 -8.37 -16.54
C ALA A 176 -11.20 -9.56 -16.48
N LEU A 177 -9.90 -9.30 -16.71
CA LEU A 177 -8.83 -10.31 -16.60
C LEU A 177 -8.70 -10.87 -15.16
N PHE A 178 -9.12 -10.10 -14.16
CA PHE A 178 -9.06 -10.47 -12.75
C PHE A 178 -10.42 -10.85 -12.16
N SER A 179 -11.48 -10.98 -12.97
CA SER A 179 -12.85 -11.28 -12.52
C SER A 179 -12.95 -12.42 -11.50
N ASN A 180 -12.31 -13.56 -11.77
CA ASN A 180 -12.26 -14.70 -10.84
C ASN A 180 -11.53 -14.39 -9.52
N ARG A 181 -10.53 -13.51 -9.54
CA ARG A 181 -9.81 -13.07 -8.33
C ARG A 181 -10.64 -12.07 -7.54
N ILE A 182 -11.26 -11.12 -8.23
CA ILE A 182 -12.17 -10.14 -7.64
C ILE A 182 -13.33 -10.85 -6.92
N SER A 183 -13.99 -11.81 -7.56
CA SER A 183 -15.04 -12.61 -6.91
C SER A 183 -14.55 -13.27 -5.62
N LYS A 184 -13.34 -13.86 -5.63
CA LYS A 184 -12.78 -14.47 -4.43
C LYS A 184 -12.54 -13.45 -3.32
N PHE A 185 -11.99 -12.28 -3.64
CA PHE A 185 -11.80 -11.23 -2.65
C PHE A 185 -13.14 -10.77 -2.06
N GLU A 186 -14.18 -10.69 -2.90
CA GLU A 186 -15.51 -10.30 -2.47
C GLU A 186 -16.20 -11.30 -1.54
N ASP A 187 -15.97 -12.61 -1.76
CA ASP A 187 -16.62 -13.68 -1.03
C ASP A 187 -15.88 -14.10 0.25
N THR A 188 -14.64 -13.62 0.43
CA THR A 188 -13.83 -13.98 1.61
C THR A 188 -14.20 -13.03 2.76
N ALA A 189 -14.96 -13.52 3.73
CA ALA A 189 -14.91 -12.96 5.08
C ALA A 189 -13.58 -13.44 5.69
N ALA A 190 -12.52 -12.66 5.54
CA ALA A 190 -11.21 -13.09 6.01
C ALA A 190 -11.14 -12.93 7.53
N ASP A 191 -10.72 -14.00 8.22
CA ASP A 191 -10.42 -13.98 9.67
C ASP A 191 -9.17 -13.13 10.00
N GLU A 192 -8.55 -12.48 9.01
CA GLU A 192 -7.35 -11.67 9.16
C GLU A 192 -7.61 -10.17 8.91
N ILE A 193 -7.34 -9.36 9.95
CA ILE A 193 -7.52 -7.89 9.95
C ILE A 193 -6.84 -7.21 8.75
N ILE A 194 -5.63 -7.65 8.38
CA ILE A 194 -4.86 -7.04 7.28
C ILE A 194 -5.57 -7.26 5.94
N ILE A 195 -6.12 -8.45 5.70
CA ILE A 195 -6.84 -8.78 4.46
C ILE A 195 -8.11 -7.93 4.36
N ASN A 196 -8.83 -7.75 5.47
CA ASN A 196 -10.03 -6.91 5.53
C ASN A 196 -9.71 -5.44 5.17
N SER A 197 -8.61 -4.87 5.68
CA SER A 197 -8.21 -3.50 5.34
C SER A 197 -7.94 -3.30 3.84
N TYR A 198 -7.24 -4.25 3.20
CA TYR A 198 -7.02 -4.20 1.74
C TYR A 198 -8.32 -4.35 0.96
N GLN A 199 -9.22 -5.23 1.40
CA GLN A 199 -10.51 -5.47 0.75
C GLN A 199 -11.42 -4.25 0.84
N GLU A 200 -11.49 -3.60 2.01
CA GLU A 200 -12.21 -2.33 2.20
C GLU A 200 -11.63 -1.22 1.33
N THR A 201 -10.30 -1.12 1.26
CA THR A 201 -9.61 -0.16 0.38
C THR A 201 -9.93 -0.43 -1.09
N PHE A 202 -9.99 -1.70 -1.49
CA PHE A 202 -10.41 -2.10 -2.83
C PHE A 202 -11.87 -1.69 -3.11
N PHE A 203 -12.80 -1.96 -2.20
CA PHE A 203 -14.20 -1.54 -2.35
C PHE A 203 -14.33 -0.03 -2.48
N ILE A 204 -13.64 0.75 -1.65
CA ILE A 204 -13.64 2.21 -1.72
C ILE A 204 -13.18 2.69 -3.10
N ASN A 205 -12.08 2.15 -3.63
CA ASN A 205 -11.57 2.55 -4.94
C ASN A 205 -12.45 2.04 -6.09
N MET A 206 -13.12 0.90 -5.94
CA MET A 206 -14.15 0.43 -6.88
C MET A 206 -15.34 1.39 -6.93
N ILE A 207 -15.86 1.83 -5.77
CA ILE A 207 -16.95 2.82 -5.71
C ILE A 207 -16.55 4.08 -6.50
N ARG A 208 -15.39 4.66 -6.16
CA ARG A 208 -14.90 5.90 -6.80
C ARG A 208 -14.76 5.75 -8.31
N TYR A 209 -14.13 4.68 -8.77
CA TYR A 209 -13.92 4.41 -10.18
C TYR A 209 -15.25 4.19 -10.92
N LYS A 210 -16.15 3.36 -10.37
CA LYS A 210 -17.44 3.04 -10.98
C LYS A 210 -18.38 4.24 -11.03
N THR A 211 -18.39 5.08 -10.00
CA THR A 211 -19.08 6.38 -10.03
C THR A 211 -18.54 7.26 -11.15
N LYS A 212 -17.21 7.32 -11.34
CA LYS A 212 -16.59 8.16 -12.36
C LYS A 212 -16.97 7.76 -13.78
N ILE A 213 -17.07 6.46 -14.06
CA ILE A 213 -17.55 5.94 -15.36
C ILE A 213 -19.08 5.81 -15.45
N GLN A 214 -19.82 6.34 -14.46
CA GLN A 214 -21.29 6.35 -14.39
C GLN A 214 -21.94 4.95 -14.31
N ASP A 215 -21.20 3.94 -13.87
CA ASP A 215 -21.72 2.62 -13.52
C ASP A 215 -22.23 2.64 -12.07
N TYR A 216 -23.31 3.39 -11.84
CA TYR A 216 -23.86 3.64 -10.51
C TYR A 216 -24.38 2.38 -9.83
N ASN A 217 -24.93 1.44 -10.59
CA ASN A 217 -25.38 0.15 -10.05
C ASN A 217 -24.22 -0.61 -9.40
N THR A 218 -23.07 -0.69 -10.07
CA THR A 218 -21.90 -1.36 -9.50
C THR A 218 -21.31 -0.56 -8.35
N ALA A 219 -21.29 0.78 -8.43
CA ALA A 219 -20.84 1.63 -7.33
C ALA A 219 -21.68 1.41 -6.05
N ILE A 220 -23.01 1.39 -6.17
CA ILE A 220 -23.95 1.12 -5.07
C ILE A 220 -23.73 -0.30 -4.50
N LYS A 221 -23.54 -1.30 -5.37
CA LYS A 221 -23.20 -2.66 -4.92
C LYS A 221 -21.96 -2.67 -4.03
N TYR A 222 -20.90 -1.94 -4.38
CA TYR A 222 -19.69 -1.89 -3.56
C TYR A 222 -19.86 -1.06 -2.28
N SER A 223 -20.70 -0.01 -2.25
CA SER A 223 -21.02 0.67 -0.98
C SER A 223 -21.76 -0.24 -0.01
N MET A 224 -22.64 -1.12 -0.51
CA MET A 224 -23.31 -2.13 0.30
C MET A 224 -22.31 -3.18 0.84
N LYS A 225 -21.35 -3.63 0.03
CA LYS A 225 -20.28 -4.52 0.50
C LYS A 225 -19.39 -3.87 1.56
N LEU A 226 -19.12 -2.58 1.43
CA LEU A 226 -18.38 -1.83 2.44
C LEU A 226 -19.17 -1.75 3.75
N LEU A 227 -20.50 -1.62 3.68
CA LEU A 227 -21.38 -1.66 4.84
C LEU A 227 -21.36 -3.04 5.52
N ASP A 228 -21.39 -4.11 4.73
CA ASP A 228 -21.25 -5.50 5.24
C ASP A 228 -19.89 -5.70 5.93
N SER A 229 -18.81 -5.19 5.34
CA SER A 229 -17.48 -5.24 5.95
C SER A 229 -17.42 -4.49 7.27
N ALA A 230 -18.09 -3.34 7.38
CA ALA A 230 -18.16 -2.58 8.62
C ALA A 230 -18.85 -3.37 9.75
N GLU A 231 -19.85 -4.19 9.41
CA GLU A 231 -20.53 -5.08 10.35
C GLU A 231 -19.58 -6.16 10.86
N VAL A 232 -18.89 -6.84 9.94
CA VAL A 232 -17.97 -7.95 10.26
C VAL A 232 -16.77 -7.46 11.08
N THR A 233 -16.21 -6.31 10.72
CA THR A 233 -15.02 -5.74 11.38
C THR A 233 -15.34 -4.87 12.59
N ASN A 234 -16.62 -4.59 12.85
CA ASN A 234 -17.09 -3.66 13.88
C ASN A 234 -16.39 -2.29 13.78
N SER A 235 -16.27 -1.76 12.56
CA SER A 235 -15.50 -0.56 12.27
C SER A 235 -16.38 0.66 11.99
N ASP A 236 -16.49 1.55 12.97
CA ASP A 236 -17.22 2.83 12.85
C ASP A 236 -16.75 3.69 11.67
N LYS A 237 -15.44 3.66 11.38
CA LYS A 237 -14.85 4.41 10.27
C LYS A 237 -15.42 3.92 8.94
N ILE A 238 -15.41 2.59 8.74
CA ILE A 238 -15.87 1.95 7.52
C ILE A 238 -17.38 2.09 7.38
N PHE A 239 -18.13 1.95 8.48
CA PHE A 239 -19.58 2.18 8.50
C PHE A 239 -19.93 3.59 7.99
N LYS A 240 -19.28 4.63 8.55
CA LYS A 240 -19.49 6.02 8.11
C LYS A 240 -19.16 6.21 6.64
N GLN A 241 -18.06 5.64 6.16
CA GLN A 241 -17.70 5.71 4.74
C GLN A 241 -18.75 5.03 3.85
N ALA A 242 -19.20 3.84 4.22
CA ALA A 242 -20.22 3.09 3.47
C ALA A 242 -21.54 3.87 3.36
N VAL A 243 -22.02 4.43 4.48
CA VAL A 243 -23.22 5.27 4.50
C VAL A 243 -23.04 6.50 3.61
N VAL A 244 -21.93 7.24 3.76
CA VAL A 244 -21.68 8.44 2.94
C VAL A 244 -21.64 8.11 1.44
N TYR A 245 -20.97 7.02 1.05
CA TYR A 245 -20.92 6.60 -0.35
C TYR A 245 -22.31 6.22 -0.86
N PHE A 246 -23.08 5.42 -0.12
CA PHE A 246 -24.43 5.08 -0.54
C PHE A 246 -25.32 6.31 -0.67
N GLU A 247 -25.34 7.19 0.34
CA GLU A 247 -26.15 8.41 0.34
C GLU A 247 -25.79 9.34 -0.83
N SER A 248 -24.50 9.45 -1.18
CA SER A 248 -24.07 10.23 -2.35
C SER A 248 -24.59 9.66 -3.68
N LEU A 249 -24.93 8.37 -3.72
CA LEU A 249 -25.43 7.65 -4.89
C LEU A 249 -26.94 7.39 -4.82
N ARG A 250 -27.64 7.75 -3.73
CA ARG A 250 -29.04 7.39 -3.47
C ARG A 250 -29.98 7.81 -4.60
N SER A 251 -29.75 8.98 -5.21
CA SER A 251 -30.59 9.45 -6.33
C SER A 251 -30.49 8.58 -7.60
N CYS A 252 -29.44 7.75 -7.70
CA CYS A 252 -29.23 6.81 -8.79
C CYS A 252 -29.66 5.37 -8.41
N ALA A 253 -30.06 5.15 -7.16
CA ALA A 253 -30.43 3.83 -6.66
C ALA A 253 -31.86 3.46 -7.05
N ASP A 254 -32.07 2.19 -7.37
CA ASP A 254 -33.42 1.65 -7.56
C ASP A 254 -34.13 1.40 -6.21
N ALA A 255 -35.44 1.15 -6.28
CA ALA A 255 -36.25 0.94 -5.09
C ALA A 255 -35.81 -0.28 -4.26
N THR A 256 -35.25 -1.32 -4.89
CA THR A 256 -34.75 -2.51 -4.20
C THR A 256 -33.47 -2.17 -3.45
N GLN A 257 -32.51 -1.49 -4.08
CA GLN A 257 -31.27 -1.05 -3.47
C GLN A 257 -31.51 -0.11 -2.28
N ILE A 258 -32.46 0.83 -2.40
CA ILE A 258 -32.86 1.72 -1.31
C ILE A 258 -33.42 0.91 -0.14
N LYS A 259 -34.33 -0.03 -0.42
CA LYS A 259 -34.94 -0.88 0.59
C LYS A 259 -33.90 -1.73 1.31
N ASP A 260 -33.00 -2.38 0.58
CA ASP A 260 -31.95 -3.23 1.15
C ASP A 260 -31.01 -2.43 2.07
N PHE A 261 -30.68 -1.20 1.68
CA PHE A 261 -29.89 -0.30 2.52
C PHE A 261 -30.64 0.08 3.79
N GLU A 262 -31.91 0.48 3.68
CA GLU A 262 -32.72 0.86 4.84
C GLU A 262 -32.89 -0.30 5.82
N GLU A 263 -33.12 -1.52 5.33
CA GLU A 263 -33.18 -2.73 6.16
C GLU A 263 -31.86 -2.96 6.92
N LYS A 264 -30.70 -2.78 6.27
CA LYS A 264 -29.40 -2.89 6.94
C LYS A 264 -29.22 -1.83 8.02
N ILE A 265 -29.56 -0.57 7.73
CA ILE A 265 -29.43 0.52 8.71
C ILE A 265 -30.34 0.29 9.93
N ILE A 266 -31.56 -0.21 9.74
CA ILE A 266 -32.46 -0.58 10.84
C ILE A 266 -31.82 -1.66 11.71
N ASN A 267 -31.27 -2.73 11.12
CA ASN A 267 -30.60 -3.79 11.87
C ASN A 267 -29.40 -3.27 12.67
N PHE A 268 -28.63 -2.33 12.12
CA PHE A 268 -27.55 -1.65 12.84
C PHE A 268 -28.07 -0.84 14.03
N LYS A 269 -29.14 -0.07 13.83
CA LYS A 269 -29.76 0.75 14.89
C LYS A 269 -30.25 -0.11 16.05
N GLU A 270 -30.99 -1.17 15.78
CA GLU A 270 -31.53 -2.07 16.81
C GLU A 270 -30.41 -2.67 17.68
N ARG A 271 -29.25 -2.98 17.08
CA ARG A 271 -28.09 -3.50 17.80
C ARG A 271 -27.44 -2.43 18.69
N VAL A 272 -27.28 -1.21 18.19
CA VAL A 272 -26.76 -0.09 19.00
C VAL A 272 -27.67 0.18 20.20
N GLU A 273 -28.99 0.10 20.02
CA GLU A 273 -29.96 0.28 21.12
C GLU A 273 -29.97 -0.90 22.11
N SER A 274 -29.41 -2.06 21.75
CA SER A 274 -29.33 -3.25 22.59
C SER A 274 -28.04 -3.38 23.43
N LEU A 275 -27.07 -2.48 23.24
CA LEU A 275 -25.80 -2.40 23.98
C LEU A 275 -25.90 -1.51 25.22
#